data_AF-G2G0W7-F1
#
_entry.id   AF-G2G0W7-F1
#
_cell.length_a   1.000
_cell.length_b   1.000
_cell.length_c   1.000
_cell.angle_alpha   90.00
_cell.angle_beta   90.00
_cell.angle_gamma   90.00
#
_symmetry.space_group_name_H-M   'P 1'
#
loop_
_entity.id
_entity.type
_entity.pdbx_description
1 polymer ?
#
loop_
_entity_poly.entity_id
_entity_poly.type
_entity_poly.pdbx_seq_one_letter_code
_entity_poly.pdbx_strand_id
1 'polypeptide(L)'
;MSFYKSGKWKRKRPSILRRDEYLCRECKRYGKTTAATTVHHIIPLTWCLVYWVALALMSINLISFCDSCHDKMHDRNSRKLTDLGLSWVKRMGETGLKWIDKYAGDW
;
A
#
# COMPACT_ATOMS: atom_id res chain seq x y z
N MET A 1 -17.86 -9.79 7.76
CA MET A 1 -17.55 -9.78 6.29
C MET A 1 -16.12 -9.28 6.10
N SER A 2 -15.25 -10.02 5.41
CA SER A 2 -13.84 -9.60 5.20
C SER A 2 -13.74 -8.41 4.22
N PHE A 3 -12.89 -7.42 4.50
CA PHE A 3 -12.67 -6.23 3.65
C PHE A 3 -12.41 -6.61 2.18
N TYR A 4 -11.54 -7.60 1.96
CA TYR A 4 -11.18 -8.07 0.61
C TYR A 4 -12.32 -8.78 -0.13
N LYS A 5 -13.33 -9.27 0.59
CA LYS A 5 -14.55 -9.85 -0.01
C LYS A 5 -15.61 -8.81 -0.34
N SER A 6 -15.45 -7.56 0.11
CA SER A 6 -16.42 -6.48 -0.12
C SER A 6 -16.53 -6.08 -1.59
N GLY A 7 -17.73 -5.71 -2.03
CA GLY A 7 -17.96 -5.18 -3.38
C GLY A 7 -17.19 -3.89 -3.67
N LYS A 8 -16.97 -3.05 -2.64
CA LYS A 8 -16.18 -1.81 -2.75
C LYS A 8 -14.73 -2.13 -3.13
N TRP A 9 -14.08 -3.07 -2.43
CA TRP A 9 -12.72 -3.48 -2.76
C TRP A 9 -12.62 -4.14 -4.14
N LYS A 10 -13.53 -5.07 -4.45
CA LYS A 10 -13.57 -5.76 -5.76
C LYS A 10 -13.66 -4.79 -6.94
N ARG A 11 -14.34 -3.64 -6.78
CA ARG A 11 -14.38 -2.57 -7.78
C ARG A 11 -13.14 -1.68 -7.75
N LYS A 12 -12.60 -1.38 -6.56
CA LYS A 12 -11.45 -0.48 -6.39
C LYS A 12 -10.15 -1.09 -6.91
N ARG A 13 -9.86 -2.34 -6.56
CA ARG A 13 -8.63 -3.04 -6.94
C ARG A 13 -8.30 -2.97 -8.44
N PRO A 14 -9.21 -3.31 -9.37
CA PRO A 14 -8.91 -3.23 -10.80
C PRO A 14 -8.72 -1.79 -11.30
N SER A 15 -9.37 -0.79 -10.67
CA SER A 15 -9.12 0.61 -11.01
C SER A 15 -7.70 1.05 -10.64
N ILE A 16 -7.16 0.57 -9.52
CA ILE A 16 -5.76 0.86 -9.14
C ILE A 16 -4.78 0.15 -10.07
N LEU A 17 -5.01 -1.13 -10.38
CA LEU A 17 -4.18 -1.87 -11.34
C LEU A 17 -4.15 -1.18 -12.72
N ARG A 18 -5.29 -0.71 -13.22
CA ARG A 18 -5.35 0.07 -14.47
C ARG A 18 -4.58 1.38 -14.40
N ARG A 19 -4.75 2.15 -13.31
CA ARG A 19 -3.99 3.41 -13.09
C ARG A 19 -2.49 3.17 -13.15
N ASP A 20 -2.07 2.04 -12.59
CA ASP A 20 -0.66 1.65 -12.48
C ASP A 20 -0.17 0.88 -13.73
N GLU A 21 -0.97 0.84 -14.80
CA GLU A 21 -0.68 0.15 -16.08
C GLU A 21 -0.39 -1.34 -15.90
N TYR A 22 -0.91 -1.94 -14.83
CA TYR A 22 -0.63 -3.31 -14.40
C TYR A 22 0.87 -3.57 -14.14
N LEU A 23 1.66 -2.52 -13.89
CA LEU A 23 3.09 -2.62 -13.60
C LEU A 23 3.39 -2.38 -12.12
N CYS A 24 4.39 -3.09 -11.61
CA CYS A 24 4.93 -2.88 -10.27
C CYS A 24 5.54 -1.48 -10.18
N ARG A 25 4.96 -0.64 -9.31
CA ARG A 25 5.37 0.76 -9.16
C ARG A 25 6.75 0.94 -8.54
N GLU A 26 7.20 -0.02 -7.72
CA GLU A 26 8.58 0.00 -7.19
C GLU A 26 9.59 -0.39 -8.28
N CYS A 27 9.33 -1.47 -9.02
CA CYS A 27 10.18 -1.86 -10.16
C CYS A 27 10.31 -0.74 -11.20
N LYS A 28 9.19 -0.06 -11.52
CA LYS A 28 9.15 1.04 -12.51
C LYS A 28 10.10 2.19 -12.14
N ARG A 29 10.34 2.45 -10.85
CA ARG A 29 11.29 3.49 -10.39
C ARG A 29 12.73 3.21 -10.82
N TYR A 30 13.06 1.97 -11.14
CA TYR A 30 14.39 1.55 -11.63
C TYR A 30 14.36 1.14 -13.10
N GLY A 31 13.38 1.62 -13.88
CA GLY A 31 13.27 1.33 -15.31
C GLY A 31 12.80 -0.09 -15.65
N LYS A 32 12.29 -0.87 -14.68
CA LYS A 32 11.83 -2.24 -14.91
C LYS A 32 10.31 -2.29 -15.18
N THR A 33 9.91 -3.17 -16.10
CA THR A 33 8.51 -3.38 -16.54
C THR A 33 7.86 -4.63 -15.92
N THR A 34 8.21 -4.96 -14.67
CA THR A 34 7.65 -6.13 -13.98
C THR A 34 6.13 -5.98 -13.77
N ALA A 35 5.36 -7.02 -14.10
CA ALA A 35 3.91 -7.04 -13.87
C ALA A 35 3.57 -6.96 -12.37
N ALA A 36 2.50 -6.24 -12.04
CA ALA A 36 1.94 -6.22 -10.70
C ALA A 36 0.97 -7.38 -10.47
N THR A 37 1.10 -8.04 -9.33
CA THR A 37 0.27 -9.18 -8.90
C THR A 37 -0.75 -8.75 -7.85
N THR A 38 -0.45 -7.70 -7.08
CA THR A 38 -1.28 -7.24 -5.97
C THR A 38 -1.42 -5.72 -5.92
N VAL A 39 -2.44 -5.26 -5.20
CA VAL A 39 -2.60 -3.87 -4.78
C VAL A 39 -2.33 -3.82 -3.28
N HIS A 40 -1.29 -3.10 -2.92
CA HIS A 40 -0.78 -2.93 -1.58
C HIS A 40 -1.37 -1.67 -0.91
N HIS A 41 -1.63 -1.77 0.40
CA HIS A 41 -2.00 -0.65 1.26
C HIS A 41 -0.73 -0.02 1.83
N ILE A 42 -0.40 1.21 1.42
CA ILE A 42 0.85 1.89 1.83
C ILE A 42 0.87 2.12 3.35
N ILE A 43 -0.20 2.69 3.89
CA ILE A 43 -0.54 2.66 5.33
C ILE A 43 -1.38 1.39 5.58
N PRO A 44 -1.01 0.57 6.57
CA PRO A 44 -1.63 -0.73 6.81
C PRO A 44 -3.16 -0.68 6.89
N LEU A 45 -3.82 -1.68 6.28
CA LEU A 45 -5.28 -1.79 6.28
C LEU A 45 -5.84 -1.85 7.71
N THR A 46 -5.17 -2.56 8.62
CA THR A 46 -5.54 -2.66 10.04
C THR A 46 -5.60 -1.29 10.70
N TRP A 47 -4.60 -0.43 10.47
CA TRP A 47 -4.61 0.95 10.96
C TRP A 47 -5.78 1.73 10.35
N CYS A 48 -6.00 1.60 9.04
CA CYS A 48 -7.11 2.27 8.37
C CYS A 48 -8.47 1.88 8.98
N LEU A 49 -8.68 0.60 9.27
CA LEU A 49 -9.95 0.12 9.83
C LEU A 49 -10.22 0.63 11.26
N VAL A 50 -9.17 0.97 12.01
CA VAL A 50 -9.29 1.49 13.38
C VAL A 50 -9.40 3.02 13.40
N TYR A 51 -8.53 3.71 12.65
CA TYR A 51 -8.36 5.16 12.78
C TYR A 51 -8.96 5.97 11.63
N TRP A 52 -9.01 5.40 10.41
CA TRP A 52 -9.51 6.14 9.24
C TRP A 52 -9.99 5.23 8.10
N VAL A 53 -11.23 4.74 8.22
CA VAL A 53 -11.79 3.72 7.31
C VAL A 53 -11.82 4.18 5.85
N ALA A 54 -12.04 5.48 5.59
CA ALA A 54 -12.06 6.01 4.24
C ALA A 54 -10.72 5.80 3.50
N LEU A 55 -9.59 5.91 4.22
CA LEU A 55 -8.25 5.78 3.66
C LEU A 55 -7.99 4.38 3.05
N ALA A 56 -8.68 3.35 3.55
CA ALA A 56 -8.57 1.97 3.03
C ALA A 56 -8.98 1.83 1.55
N LEU A 57 -9.75 2.79 1.00
CA LEU A 57 -10.21 2.82 -0.39
C LEU A 57 -9.73 4.05 -1.17
N MET A 58 -9.01 4.98 -0.54
CA MET A 58 -8.46 6.16 -1.23
C MET A 58 -7.27 5.76 -2.10
N SER A 59 -7.22 6.29 -3.33
CA SER A 59 -6.14 5.95 -4.28
C SER A 59 -4.74 6.32 -3.78
N ILE A 60 -4.62 7.32 -2.91
CA ILE A 60 -3.35 7.76 -2.32
C ILE A 60 -2.72 6.68 -1.43
N ASN A 61 -3.54 5.77 -0.88
CA ASN A 61 -3.09 4.69 0.00
C ASN A 61 -2.95 3.34 -0.72
N LEU A 62 -3.18 3.29 -2.04
CA LEU A 62 -3.23 2.05 -2.79
C LEU A 62 -2.23 2.10 -3.94
N ILE A 63 -1.40 1.06 -4.05
CA ILE A 63 -0.35 0.98 -5.06
C ILE A 63 -0.13 -0.44 -5.57
N SER A 64 0.14 -0.60 -6.86
CA SER A 64 0.36 -1.90 -7.47
C SER A 64 1.82 -2.37 -7.36
N PHE A 65 2.03 -3.59 -6.86
CA PHE A 65 3.34 -4.23 -6.72
C PHE A 65 3.33 -5.67 -7.26
N CYS A 66 4.51 -6.15 -7.64
CA CYS A 66 4.79 -7.58 -7.74
C CYS A 66 5.02 -8.18 -6.35
N ASP A 67 4.92 -9.49 -6.21
CA ASP A 67 5.03 -10.17 -4.91
C ASP A 67 6.36 -9.87 -4.21
N SER A 68 7.47 -9.88 -4.95
CA SER A 68 8.79 -9.62 -4.36
C SER A 68 8.97 -8.18 -3.84
N CYS A 69 8.32 -7.19 -4.45
CA CYS A 69 8.31 -5.83 -3.92
C CYS A 69 7.31 -5.66 -2.79
N HIS A 70 6.15 -6.31 -2.88
CA HIS A 70 5.14 -6.32 -1.83
C HIS A 70 5.74 -6.86 -0.51
N ASP A 71 6.42 -7.99 -0.56
CA ASP A 71 6.97 -8.63 0.63
C ASP A 71 8.08 -7.78 1.29
N LYS A 72 8.85 -7.03 0.49
CA LYS A 72 9.86 -6.11 1.01
C LYS A 72 9.29 -4.92 1.77
N MET A 73 7.99 -4.63 1.66
CA MET A 73 7.36 -3.54 2.42
C MET A 73 7.18 -3.90 3.89
N HIS A 74 7.17 -5.19 4.23
CA HIS A 74 6.91 -5.66 5.58
C HIS A 74 8.06 -6.51 6.10
N ASP A 75 8.42 -6.31 7.37
CA ASP A 75 9.27 -7.25 8.08
C ASP A 75 8.55 -8.60 8.24
N ARG A 76 9.24 -9.70 7.92
CA ARG A 76 8.61 -11.03 7.87
C ARG A 76 8.12 -11.51 9.23
N ASN A 77 8.79 -11.09 10.32
CA ASN A 77 8.54 -11.59 11.65
C ASN A 77 7.47 -10.76 12.36
N SER A 78 7.59 -9.43 12.31
CA SER A 78 6.72 -8.48 13.00
C SER A 78 5.56 -7.98 12.14
N ARG A 79 5.64 -8.15 10.82
CA ARG A 79 4.74 -7.54 9.81
C ARG A 79 4.76 -6.01 9.79
N LYS A 80 5.62 -5.37 10.58
CA LYS A 80 5.78 -3.92 10.58
C LYS A 80 6.33 -3.43 9.27
N LEU A 81 6.09 -2.17 8.94
CA LEU A 81 6.70 -1.56 7.76
C LEU A 81 8.23 -1.56 7.86
N THR A 82 8.90 -1.95 6.78
CA THR A 82 10.36 -1.77 6.64
C THR A 82 10.68 -0.32 6.28
N ASP A 83 11.97 0.01 6.22
CA ASP A 83 12.43 1.31 5.70
C ASP A 83 11.92 1.58 4.27
N LEU A 84 11.80 0.54 3.44
CA LEU A 84 11.23 0.67 2.10
C LEU A 84 9.73 0.99 2.16
N GLY A 85 8.98 0.29 3.03
CA GLY A 85 7.57 0.57 3.28
C GLY A 85 7.35 2.01 3.78
N LEU A 86 8.12 2.43 4.78
CA LEU A 86 8.10 3.80 5.30
C LEU A 86 8.49 4.83 4.23
N SER A 87 9.40 4.50 3.31
CA SER A 87 9.71 5.39 2.19
C SER A 87 8.50 5.62 1.27
N TRP A 88 7.64 4.63 1.08
CA TRP A 88 6.39 4.78 0.33
C TRP A 88 5.34 5.57 1.11
N VAL A 89 5.29 5.41 2.44
CA VAL A 89 4.45 6.28 3.29
C VAL A 89 4.91 7.74 3.16
N LYS A 90 6.21 8.03 3.24
CA LYS A 90 6.75 9.39 3.04
C LYS A 90 6.34 10.00 1.68
N ARG A 91 6.24 9.18 0.63
CA ARG A 91 5.80 9.61 -0.73
C ARG A 91 4.33 10.03 -0.79
N MET A 92 3.53 9.72 0.22
CA MET A 92 2.15 10.21 0.33
C MET A 92 2.07 11.70 0.74
N GLY A 93 3.21 12.37 0.91
CA GLY A 93 3.29 13.79 1.27
C GLY A 93 2.86 14.03 2.70
N GLU A 94 2.15 15.14 2.94
CA GLU A 94 1.73 15.57 4.28
C GLU A 94 0.96 14.48 5.04
N THR A 95 0.06 13.75 4.36
CA THR A 95 -0.70 12.64 4.95
C THR A 95 0.22 11.55 5.50
N GLY A 96 1.24 11.17 4.73
CA GLY A 96 2.19 10.13 5.13
C GLY A 96 3.12 10.59 6.24
N LEU A 97 3.60 11.83 6.17
CA LEU A 97 4.48 12.40 7.19
C LEU A 97 3.78 12.49 8.56
N LYS A 98 2.52 12.97 8.58
CA LYS A 98 1.71 12.98 9.81
C LYS A 98 1.45 11.59 10.35
N TRP A 99 1.26 10.61 9.48
CA TRP A 99 1.10 9.22 9.91
C TRP A 99 2.38 8.68 10.54
N ILE A 100 3.54 8.93 9.92
CA ILE A 100 4.83 8.44 10.43
C ILE A 100 5.13 9.01 11.80
N ASP A 101 4.99 10.33 11.96
CA ASP A 101 5.26 11.05 13.21
C ASP A 101 4.50 10.45 14.40
N LYS A 102 3.27 10.01 14.16
CA LYS A 102 2.37 9.52 15.21
C LYS A 102 2.32 8.01 15.37
N TYR A 103 2.56 7.22 14.31
CA TYR A 103 2.20 5.79 14.28
C TYR A 103 3.30 4.84 13.80
N ALA A 104 4.41 5.33 13.23
CA ALA A 104 5.42 4.43 12.62
C ALA A 104 6.08 3.45 13.62
N GLY A 105 6.13 3.79 14.92
CA GLY A 105 6.67 2.89 15.95
C GLY A 105 5.79 1.66 16.21
N ASP A 106 4.49 1.80 15.95
CA ASP A 106 3.47 0.81 16.29
C ASP A 106 3.12 -0.13 15.14
N TRP A 107 3.45 0.25 13.89
CA TRP A 107 2.90 -0.34 12.66
C TRP A 107 3.92 -0.60 11.55
#